data_AF-A0A1I6X4J6-F1
#
_entry.id   AF-A0A1I6X4J6-F1
#
_cell.length_a   1.000
_cell.length_b   1.000
_cell.length_c   1.000
_cell.angle_alpha   90.00
_cell.angle_beta   90.00
_cell.angle_gamma   90.00
#
_symmetry.space_group_name_H-M   'P 1'
#
loop_
_entity.id
_entity.type
_entity.pdbx_description
1 polymer ?
#
loop_
_entity_poly.entity_id
_entity_poly.type
_entity_poly.pdbx_seq_one_letter_code
_entity_poly.pdbx_strand_id
1 'polypeptide(L)' 'MAERGLRDRMVATEASPGRKEHPLSAREVEAPAERSLRNLQTDRIDLYHAHHDDGSTPLEETLSAFDGLVRATTS' A
#
# COMPACT_ATOMS: atom_id res chain seq x y z
N MET A 1 31.04 -1.64 19.57
CA MET A 1 30.61 -1.18 18.23
C MET A 1 29.33 -1.89 17.89
N ALA A 2 28.21 -1.16 17.80
CA ALA A 2 26.85 -1.70 17.88
C ALA A 2 26.54 -2.81 16.85
N GLU A 3 25.92 -3.89 17.32
CA GLU A 3 25.37 -4.96 16.47
C GLU A 3 24.40 -4.39 15.42
N ARG A 4 24.65 -4.74 14.16
CA ARG A 4 23.91 -4.32 12.96
C ARG A 4 22.77 -5.30 12.61
N GLY A 5 22.07 -5.84 13.61
CA GLY A 5 21.19 -7.00 13.39
C GLY A 5 19.73 -6.70 13.04
N LEU A 6 19.16 -5.56 13.45
CA LEU A 6 17.69 -5.42 13.56
C LEU A 6 17.13 -4.00 13.32
N ARG A 7 17.83 -3.10 12.61
CA ARG A 7 17.51 -1.66 12.67
C ARG A 7 16.27 -1.17 11.91
N ASP A 8 15.56 -1.99 11.17
CA ASP A 8 14.12 -1.80 10.90
C ASP A 8 13.63 -2.94 10.00
N ARG A 9 12.76 -3.80 10.52
CA ARG A 9 12.04 -4.74 9.65
C ARG A 9 11.01 -3.93 8.87
N MET A 10 11.32 -3.67 7.60
CA MET A 10 10.46 -2.99 6.63
C MET A 10 9.38 -3.95 6.13
N VAL A 11 8.12 -3.53 6.22
CA VAL A 11 6.97 -4.21 5.61
C VAL A 11 6.60 -3.46 4.34
N ALA A 12 6.82 -4.10 3.19
CA ALA A 12 6.46 -3.55 1.88
C ALA A 12 5.40 -4.43 1.21
N THR A 13 4.38 -3.79 0.63
CA THR A 13 3.29 -4.47 -0.10
C THR A 13 2.88 -3.64 -1.31
N GLU A 14 2.15 -4.23 -2.26
CA GLU A 14 1.75 -3.56 -3.51
C GLU A 14 0.23 -3.56 -3.71
N ALA A 15 -0.28 -2.50 -4.33
CA ALA A 15 -1.64 -2.41 -4.79
C ALA A 15 -1.77 -3.16 -6.13
N SER A 16 -2.18 -4.43 -6.07
CA SER A 16 -2.41 -5.26 -7.26
C SER A 16 -3.55 -6.27 -7.06
N PRO A 17 -4.58 -6.21 -7.91
CA PRO A 17 -5.43 -7.35 -8.18
C PRO A 17 -4.60 -8.34 -9.00
N GLY A 18 -4.59 -9.63 -8.67
CA GLY A 18 -3.77 -10.66 -9.34
C GLY A 18 -4.02 -10.88 -10.85
N ARG A 19 -4.79 -10.00 -11.49
CA ARG A 19 -5.04 -9.90 -12.93
C ARG A 19 -4.35 -8.64 -13.45
N LYS A 20 -3.51 -8.78 -14.48
CA LYS A 20 -2.94 -7.64 -15.22
C LYS A 20 -4.07 -6.78 -15.81
N GLU A 21 -3.91 -5.45 -15.75
CA GLU A 21 -4.82 -4.44 -16.31
C GLU A 21 -6.12 -4.24 -15.50
N HIS A 22 -6.03 -3.93 -14.20
CA HIS A 22 -7.20 -3.64 -13.37
C HIS A 22 -7.17 -2.20 -12.84
N PRO A 23 -8.30 -1.48 -12.77
CA PRO A 23 -8.29 -0.07 -12.39
C PRO A 23 -7.68 0.14 -11.01
N LEU A 24 -6.86 1.18 -10.86
CA LEU A 24 -6.33 1.66 -9.58
C LEU A 24 -7.31 2.61 -8.88
N SER A 25 -8.58 2.22 -8.84
CA SER A 25 -9.62 2.93 -8.09
C SER A 25 -9.30 2.96 -6.60
N ALA A 26 -9.91 3.89 -5.85
CA ALA A 26 -9.67 4.01 -4.42
C ALA A 26 -9.89 2.69 -3.65
N ARG A 27 -10.96 1.96 -4.01
CA ARG A 27 -11.28 0.65 -3.43
C ARG A 27 -10.18 -0.40 -3.69
N GLU A 28 -9.59 -0.38 -4.86
CA GLU A 28 -8.51 -1.31 -5.25
C GLU A 28 -7.15 -0.91 -4.65
N VAL A 29 -7.04 0.28 -4.06
CA VAL A 29 -5.89 0.70 -3.23
C VAL A 29 -6.14 0.33 -1.77
N GLU A 30 -7.29 0.69 -1.20
CA GLU A 30 -7.59 0.58 0.23
C GLU A 30 -7.84 -0.86 0.69
N ALA A 31 -8.69 -1.62 -0.03
CA ALA A 31 -9.07 -2.96 0.41
C ALA A 31 -7.89 -3.96 0.39
N PRO A 32 -6.96 -3.92 -0.58
CA PRO A 32 -5.74 -4.73 -0.52
C PRO A 32 -4.76 -4.29 0.57
N ALA A 33 -4.71 -3.01 0.95
CA ALA A 33 -3.90 -2.54 2.06
C ALA A 33 -4.39 -3.15 3.40
N GLU A 34 -5.69 -3.07 3.68
CA GLU A 34 -6.30 -3.71 4.87
C GLU A 34 -6.09 -5.23 4.89
N ARG A 35 -6.21 -5.88 3.72
CA ARG A 35 -5.92 -7.31 3.57
C ARG A 35 -4.47 -7.62 3.87
N SER A 36 -3.54 -6.79 3.42
CA SER A 36 -2.11 -6.97 3.65
C SER A 36 -1.77 -6.86 5.13
N LEU A 37 -2.27 -5.82 5.82
CA LEU A 37 -2.12 -5.64 7.27
C LEU A 37 -2.58 -6.87 8.04
N ARG A 38 -3.78 -7.39 7.72
CA ARG A 38 -4.32 -8.60 8.35
C ARG A 38 -3.49 -9.85 8.06
N ASN A 39 -3.10 -10.06 6.81
CA ASN A 39 -2.35 -11.26 6.41
C ASN A 39 -0.93 -11.29 6.97
N LEU A 40 -0.29 -10.12 7.05
CA LEU A 40 1.06 -9.95 7.60
C LEU A 40 1.05 -9.79 9.12
N GLN A 41 -0.13 -9.71 9.74
CA GLN A 41 -0.33 -9.56 11.17
C GLN A 41 0.44 -8.36 11.75
N THR A 42 0.33 -7.23 11.06
CA THR A 42 0.98 -5.97 11.43
C THR A 42 0.00 -4.81 11.28
N ASP A 43 0.26 -3.72 11.99
CA ASP A 43 -0.47 -2.47 11.98
C ASP A 43 0.14 -1.42 11.04
N ARG A 44 1.29 -1.71 10.42
CA ARG A 44 2.00 -0.76 9.55
C ARG A 44 2.42 -1.37 8.22
N ILE A 45 2.48 -0.51 7.20
CA ILE A 45 3.14 -0.76 5.93
C ILE A 45 4.11 0.41 5.72
N ASP A 46 5.40 0.11 5.59
CA ASP A 46 6.44 1.13 5.42
C ASP A 46 6.54 1.62 3.97
N LEU A 47 6.18 0.77 2.99
CA LEU A 47 6.09 1.13 1.58
C LEU A 47 4.89 0.41 0.93
N TYR A 48 3.96 1.20 0.41
CA TYR A 48 2.84 0.71 -0.38
C TYR A 48 2.89 1.37 -1.76
N HIS A 49 3.02 0.59 -2.82
CA HIS A 49 3.18 1.11 -4.18
C HIS A 49 2.21 0.49 -5.19
N ALA A 50 1.86 1.25 -6.22
CA ALA A 50 1.15 0.70 -7.37
C ALA A 50 2.09 -0.16 -8.22
N HIS A 51 1.59 -1.30 -8.70
CA HIS A 51 2.37 -2.26 -9.50
C HIS A 51 2.37 -1.97 -11.01
N HIS A 52 1.45 -1.11 -11.47
CA HIS A 52 1.26 -0.75 -12.88
C HIS A 52 0.65 0.65 -12.98
N ASP A 53 0.82 1.28 -14.14
CA ASP A 53 0.10 2.50 -14.47
C ASP A 53 -1.32 2.15 -14.94
N ASP A 54 -2.31 2.89 -14.44
CA ASP A 54 -3.70 2.79 -14.87
C ASP A 54 -4.14 4.10 -15.52
N GLY A 55 -4.50 4.05 -16.80
CA GLY A 55 -5.05 5.20 -17.53
C GLY A 55 -6.59 5.29 -17.48
N SER A 56 -7.26 4.34 -16.83
CA SER A 56 -8.73 4.27 -16.75
C SER A 56 -9.29 4.93 -15.48
N THR A 57 -8.52 5.00 -14.41
CA THR A 57 -8.87 5.74 -13.19
C THR A 57 -8.30 7.16 -13.22
N PRO A 58 -9.07 8.19 -12.85
CA PRO A 58 -8.52 9.52 -12.64
C PRO A 58 -7.38 9.50 -11.62
N LEU A 59 -6.24 10.09 -11.97
CA LEU A 59 -5.04 10.06 -11.11
C LEU A 59 -5.32 10.62 -9.70
N GLU A 60 -6.18 11.65 -9.61
CA GLU A 60 -6.58 12.25 -8.34
C GLU A 60 -7.27 11.27 -7.40
N GLU A 61 -8.05 10.32 -7.93
CA GLU A 61 -8.71 9.28 -7.14
C GLU A 61 -7.67 8.35 -6.51
N THR A 62 -6.75 7.84 -7.32
CA THR A 62 -5.67 6.96 -6.87
C THR A 62 -4.80 7.66 -5.83
N LEU A 63 -4.37 8.91 -6.08
CA LEU A 63 -3.54 9.67 -5.16
C LEU A 63 -4.27 10.01 -3.85
N SER A 64 -5.56 10.32 -3.91
CA SER A 64 -6.37 10.59 -2.71
C SER A 64 -6.48 9.34 -1.82
N ALA A 65 -6.60 8.16 -2.42
CA ALA A 65 -6.62 6.90 -1.67
C ALA A 65 -5.28 6.65 -0.96
N PHE A 66 -4.14 6.84 -1.65
CA PHE A 66 -2.83 6.73 -1.02
C PHE A 66 -2.63 7.77 0.10
N ASP A 67 -3.03 9.02 -0.09
CA ASP A 67 -2.98 10.07 0.95
C ASP A 67 -3.83 9.68 2.17
N GLY A 68 -5.03 9.14 1.93
CA GLY A 68 -5.91 8.61 2.98
C GLY A 68 -5.22 7.55 3.86
N LEU A 69 -4.52 6.60 3.25
CA LEU A 69 -3.76 5.57 3.97
C LEU A 69 -2.64 6.17 4.82
N VAL A 70 -1.86 7.11 4.27
CA VAL A 70 -0.78 7.78 5.02
C VAL A 70 -1.32 8.54 6.23
N ARG A 71 -2.45 9.24 6.07
CA ARG A 71 -3.09 9.97 7.18
C ARG A 71 -3.61 9.03 8.26
N ALA A 72 -4.18 7.87 7.88
CA ALA A 72 -4.69 6.89 8.82
C ALA A 72 -3.58 6.28 9.70
N THR A 73 -2.36 6.11 9.18
CA THR A 73 -1.21 5.57 9.94
C THR A 73 -0.54 6.61 10.85
N THR A 74 -0.82 7.90 10.67
CA THR A 74 -0.16 8.99 11.42
C THR A 74 -0.95 9.46 12.66
N SER A 75 -2.07 8.81 13.00
CA SER A 75 -2.94 9.21 14.13
C SER A 75 -2.81 8.35 15.39
#